data_AF-A0A9K3IHS5-F1
#
_entry.id   AF-A0A9K3IHS5-F1
#
_cell.length_a   1.000
_cell.length_b   1.000
_cell.length_c   1.000
_cell.angle_alpha   90.00
_cell.angle_beta   90.00
_cell.angle_gamma   90.00
#
_symmetry.space_group_name_H-M   'P 1'
#
loop_
_entity.id
_entity.type
_entity.pdbx_description
1 polymer ?
#
loop_
_entity_poly.entity_id
_entity_poly.type
_entity_poly.pdbx_seq_one_letter_code
_entity_poly.pdbx_strand_id
1 'polypeptide(L)'
;MLVGKTVTADSRVNAFQSLHGKALVARMIDLQALKNIKIILNDIFPGQGRVQYLGGLDVMVSFDDAETVVAVREAAKSVVGKFSMISIWEGQMLGFERLAWLKVQGIPLHLLSNEVIDAVGGVFSKVVHKANRSERDHDLSFEYVGVLVGDGKRVSEEVVLNWKDRKFRVWVMEELGEWMPEFTRRKNPSCCRSFRDRR
;
A
#
# COMPACT_ATOMS: atom_id res chain seq x y z
N MET A 1 13.04 -21.08 14.91
CA MET A 1 13.01 -21.87 13.65
C MET A 1 11.77 -21.45 12.87
N LEU A 2 11.94 -21.06 11.61
CA LEU A 2 10.79 -20.92 10.70
C LEU A 2 10.26 -22.32 10.42
N VAL A 3 9.06 -22.63 10.92
CA VAL A 3 8.40 -23.93 10.68
C VAL A 3 7.64 -23.83 9.36
N GLY A 4 7.99 -24.66 8.38
CA GLY A 4 7.33 -24.63 7.08
C GLY A 4 8.07 -25.38 5.99
N LYS A 5 7.52 -25.33 4.77
CA LYS A 5 8.19 -25.81 3.56
C LYS A 5 9.33 -24.85 3.21
N THR A 6 10.48 -25.38 2.82
CA THR A 6 11.68 -24.57 2.52
C THR A 6 12.13 -24.80 1.09
N VAL A 7 12.57 -23.72 0.44
CA VAL A 7 13.26 -23.74 -0.85
C VAL A 7 14.50 -22.86 -0.70
N THR A 8 15.65 -23.33 -1.19
CA THR A 8 16.91 -22.57 -1.16
C THR A 8 17.21 -22.05 -2.55
N ALA A 9 17.40 -20.74 -2.69
CA ALA A 9 17.86 -20.12 -3.93
C ALA A 9 19.40 -20.20 -4.03
N ASP A 10 19.92 -20.31 -5.26
CA ASP A 10 21.36 -20.22 -5.52
C ASP A 10 21.86 -18.80 -5.21
N SER A 11 23.04 -18.68 -4.58
CA SER A 11 23.62 -17.39 -4.19
C SER A 11 23.98 -16.47 -5.37
N ARG A 12 24.03 -17.01 -6.59
CA ARG A 12 24.27 -16.27 -7.84
C ARG A 12 22.99 -15.68 -8.43
N VAL A 13 21.82 -15.98 -7.88
CA VAL A 13 20.56 -15.40 -8.35
C VAL A 13 20.56 -13.91 -8.09
N ASN A 14 20.55 -13.13 -9.17
CA ASN A 14 20.46 -11.68 -9.13
C ASN A 14 19.37 -11.22 -10.10
N ALA A 15 18.17 -11.01 -9.57
CA ALA A 15 17.02 -10.64 -10.38
C ALA A 15 17.13 -9.19 -10.86
N PHE A 16 16.71 -8.93 -12.10
CA PHE A 16 16.69 -7.59 -12.69
C PHE A 16 18.07 -6.89 -12.73
N GLN A 17 19.16 -7.64 -12.88
CA GLN A 17 20.52 -7.10 -12.93
C GLN A 17 20.70 -6.00 -14.00
N SER A 18 19.99 -6.10 -15.12
CA SER A 18 20.01 -5.07 -16.19
C SER A 18 19.44 -3.71 -15.76
N LEU A 19 18.68 -3.66 -14.66
CA LEU A 19 18.13 -2.44 -14.09
C LEU A 19 19.01 -1.85 -12.99
N HIS A 20 20.13 -2.49 -12.63
CA HIS A 20 21.04 -1.96 -11.61
C HIS A 20 21.63 -0.63 -12.09
N GLY A 21 21.57 0.40 -11.24
CA GLY A 21 21.95 1.78 -11.61
C GLY A 21 21.00 2.46 -12.62
N LYS A 22 20.01 1.75 -13.16
CA LYS A 22 19.05 2.23 -14.17
C LYS A 22 17.61 2.31 -13.67
N ALA A 23 17.39 2.05 -12.38
CA ALA A 23 16.09 2.17 -11.76
C ALA A 23 16.18 2.81 -10.38
N LEU A 24 15.08 3.44 -9.98
CA LEU A 24 14.84 3.92 -8.63
C LEU A 24 13.86 2.98 -7.94
N VAL A 25 14.09 2.71 -6.66
CA VAL A 25 13.06 2.23 -5.74
C VAL A 25 12.62 3.42 -4.91
N ALA A 26 11.31 3.68 -4.93
CA ALA A 26 10.72 4.78 -4.19
C ALA A 26 9.59 4.26 -3.30
N ARG A 27 9.62 4.70 -2.04
CA ARG A 27 8.54 4.47 -1.07
C ARG A 27 7.68 5.72 -0.98
N MET A 28 6.41 5.57 -1.28
CA MET A 28 5.42 6.65 -1.21
C MET A 28 5.06 6.94 0.24
N ILE A 29 4.75 8.19 0.55
CA ILE A 29 4.40 8.58 1.94
C ILE A 29 3.05 8.00 2.40
N ASP A 30 2.10 7.87 1.46
CA ASP A 30 0.76 7.36 1.67
C ASP A 30 0.14 6.79 0.37
N LEU A 31 -1.09 6.27 0.48
CA LEU A 31 -1.81 5.67 -0.64
C LEU A 31 -2.20 6.70 -1.72
N GLN A 32 -2.44 7.96 -1.34
CA GLN A 32 -2.81 9.01 -2.29
C GLN A 32 -1.62 9.40 -3.18
N ALA A 33 -0.42 9.51 -2.59
CA ALA A 33 0.81 9.70 -3.34
C ALA A 33 1.07 8.52 -4.28
N LEU A 34 0.85 7.28 -3.81
CA LEU A 34 0.97 6.10 -4.66
C LEU A 34 -0.01 6.10 -5.85
N LYS A 35 -1.28 6.41 -5.61
CA LYS A 35 -2.29 6.53 -6.69
C LYS A 35 -1.87 7.55 -7.75
N ASN A 36 -1.25 8.65 -7.32
CA ASN A 36 -0.85 9.76 -8.17
C ASN A 36 0.61 9.69 -8.67
N ILE A 37 1.29 8.53 -8.51
CA ILE A 37 2.71 8.41 -8.83
C ILE A 37 3.07 8.85 -10.25
N LYS A 38 2.24 8.52 -11.25
CA LYS A 38 2.50 8.93 -12.64
C LYS A 38 2.46 10.45 -12.83
N ILE A 39 1.57 11.13 -12.11
CA ILE A 39 1.47 12.59 -12.14
C ILE A 39 2.69 13.18 -11.44
N ILE A 40 3.00 12.70 -10.24
CA ILE A 40 4.16 13.14 -9.45
C ILE A 40 5.46 12.99 -10.26
N LEU A 41 5.66 11.84 -10.91
CA LEU A 41 6.85 11.60 -11.74
C LEU A 41 6.88 12.49 -12.97
N ASN A 42 5.75 12.72 -13.63
CA ASN A 42 5.69 13.59 -14.81
C ASN A 42 5.99 15.06 -14.45
N ASP A 43 5.64 15.51 -13.25
CA ASP A 43 5.97 16.84 -12.75
C ASP A 43 7.47 16.99 -12.43
N ILE A 44 8.10 15.93 -11.92
CA ILE A 44 9.54 15.90 -11.61
C ILE A 44 10.39 15.76 -12.87
N PHE A 45 9.95 14.88 -13.76
CA PHE A 45 10.66 14.49 -14.96
C PHE A 45 9.64 14.13 -16.06
N PRO A 46 9.34 15.09 -16.96
CA PRO A 46 8.50 14.84 -18.12
C PRO A 46 9.17 13.80 -19.03
N GLY A 47 8.72 12.55 -19.00
CA GLY A 47 9.39 11.46 -19.73
C GLY A 47 8.83 10.06 -19.46
N GLN A 48 9.40 9.06 -20.14
CA GLN A 48 8.89 7.67 -20.21
C GLN A 48 9.49 6.74 -19.13
N GLY A 49 9.52 7.18 -17.87
CA GLY A 49 9.88 6.27 -16.77
C GLY A 49 8.86 5.14 -16.65
N ARG A 50 9.32 3.87 -16.68
CA ARG A 50 8.41 2.72 -16.50
C ARG A 50 8.20 2.47 -15.01
N VAL A 51 6.96 2.67 -14.56
CA VAL A 51 6.56 2.44 -13.17
C VAL A 51 6.06 1.01 -12.98
N GLN A 52 6.62 0.31 -12.00
CA GLN A 52 6.20 -1.03 -11.55
C GLN A 52 5.88 -0.98 -10.05
N TYR A 53 4.76 -1.58 -9.67
CA TYR A 53 4.39 -1.71 -8.25
C TYR A 53 5.14 -2.90 -7.62
N LEU A 54 5.71 -2.70 -6.43
CA LEU A 54 6.50 -3.72 -5.73
C LEU A 54 5.80 -4.32 -4.50
N GLY A 55 4.64 -3.79 -4.11
CA GLY A 55 3.98 -4.13 -2.84
C GLY A 55 3.94 -2.93 -1.91
N GLY A 56 3.11 -3.01 -0.87
CA GLY A 56 2.91 -1.92 0.12
C GLY A 56 2.74 -0.53 -0.53
N LEU A 57 3.65 0.38 -0.18
CA LEU A 57 3.77 1.72 -0.78
C LEU A 57 5.00 1.86 -1.69
N ASP A 58 5.61 0.75 -2.10
CA ASP A 58 6.86 0.75 -2.85
C ASP A 58 6.62 0.61 -4.36
N VAL A 59 7.37 1.39 -5.13
CA VAL A 59 7.39 1.35 -6.59
C VAL A 59 8.82 1.31 -7.10
N MET A 60 9.01 0.66 -8.25
CA MET A 60 10.22 0.76 -9.05
C MET A 60 9.94 1.66 -10.25
N VAL A 61 10.87 2.56 -10.54
CA VAL A 61 10.83 3.41 -11.74
C VAL A 61 12.11 3.17 -12.52
N SER A 62 12.02 2.53 -13.68
CA SER A 62 13.18 2.24 -14.54
C SER A 62 13.28 3.22 -15.71
N PHE A 63 14.53 3.52 -16.08
CA PHE A 63 14.93 4.44 -17.13
C PHE A 63 15.91 3.76 -18.09
N ASP A 64 16.11 4.35 -19.26
CA ASP A 64 17.03 3.79 -20.28
C ASP A 64 18.50 4.04 -19.93
N ASP A 65 18.79 5.18 -19.30
CA ASP A 65 20.12 5.66 -18.96
C ASP A 65 20.29 5.92 -17.46
N ALA A 66 21.51 5.76 -16.96
CA ALA A 66 21.84 5.90 -15.54
C ALA A 66 21.99 7.36 -15.09
N GLU A 67 22.30 8.28 -16.01
CA GLU A 67 22.44 9.71 -15.69
C GLU A 67 21.08 10.31 -15.30
N THR A 68 20.02 9.93 -16.02
CA THR A 68 18.64 10.25 -15.71
C THR A 68 18.24 9.76 -14.32
N VAL A 69 18.67 8.58 -13.90
CA VAL A 69 18.36 8.06 -12.55
C VAL A 69 18.89 8.98 -11.46
N VAL A 70 20.12 9.46 -11.60
CA VAL A 70 20.74 10.38 -10.64
C VAL A 70 20.02 11.72 -10.63
N ALA A 71 19.75 12.29 -11.82
CA ALA A 71 19.03 13.56 -11.94
C ALA A 71 17.62 13.50 -11.33
N VAL A 72 16.85 12.45 -11.66
CA VAL A 72 15.49 12.24 -11.15
C VAL A 72 15.50 12.02 -9.65
N ARG A 73 16.49 11.28 -9.11
CA ARG A 73 16.61 11.08 -7.67
C ARG A 73 16.81 12.40 -6.93
N GLU A 74 17.71 13.25 -7.40
CA GLU A 74 17.97 14.54 -6.74
C GLU A 74 16.76 15.47 -6.85
N ALA A 75 16.11 15.54 -8.01
CA ALA A 75 14.87 16.31 -8.19
C ALA A 75 13.73 15.79 -7.28
N ALA A 76 13.58 14.47 -7.16
CA ALA A 76 12.54 13.86 -6.33
C ALA A 76 12.76 14.09 -4.83
N LYS A 77 14.01 14.17 -4.35
CA LYS A 77 14.33 14.57 -2.96
C LYS A 77 13.85 15.99 -2.65
N SER A 78 13.84 16.89 -3.63
CA SER A 78 13.33 18.26 -3.47
C SER A 78 11.80 18.32 -3.38
N VAL A 79 11.09 17.24 -3.75
CA VAL A 79 9.62 17.19 -3.68
C VAL A 79 9.18 16.71 -2.30
N VAL A 80 8.96 17.68 -1.40
CA VAL A 80 8.52 17.44 -0.03
C VAL A 80 7.16 16.74 0.01
N GLY A 81 7.04 15.72 0.86
CA GLY A 81 5.75 15.10 1.18
C GLY A 81 5.20 14.16 0.11
N LYS A 82 6.02 13.67 -0.82
CA LYS A 82 5.61 12.64 -1.81
C LYS A 82 6.26 11.29 -1.54
N PHE A 83 7.54 11.30 -1.16
CA PHE A 83 8.32 10.09 -0.91
C PHE A 83 8.83 10.08 0.52
N SER A 84 8.78 8.91 1.17
CA SER A 84 9.46 8.69 2.45
C SER A 84 10.87 8.14 2.25
N MET A 85 11.14 7.51 1.10
CA MET A 85 12.45 6.97 0.75
C MET A 85 12.60 6.93 -0.77
N ILE A 86 13.80 7.25 -1.27
CA ILE A 86 14.17 7.07 -2.68
C ILE A 86 15.62 6.61 -2.75
N SER A 87 15.85 5.46 -3.37
CA SER A 87 17.18 4.90 -3.59
C SER A 87 17.35 4.38 -5.00
N ILE A 88 18.59 4.29 -5.45
CA ILE A 88 18.93 3.61 -6.70
C ILE A 88 18.77 2.11 -6.46
N TRP A 89 18.25 1.38 -7.45
CA TRP A 89 18.18 -0.07 -7.44
C TRP A 89 19.57 -0.64 -7.76
N GLU A 90 20.12 -1.38 -6.79
CA GLU A 90 21.42 -2.07 -6.88
C GLU A 90 21.30 -3.55 -6.53
N GLY A 91 20.07 -4.07 -6.41
CA GLY A 91 19.82 -5.43 -5.91
C GLY A 91 19.57 -5.51 -4.41
N GLN A 92 19.34 -4.37 -3.73
CA GLN A 92 19.09 -4.35 -2.29
C GLN A 92 17.84 -5.16 -1.90
N MET A 93 17.83 -5.71 -0.70
CA MET A 93 16.64 -6.37 -0.16
C MET A 93 15.54 -5.34 0.11
N LEU A 94 14.31 -5.68 -0.30
CA LEU A 94 13.12 -4.93 0.04
C LEU A 94 12.29 -5.75 1.02
N GLY A 95 11.73 -5.10 2.04
CA GLY A 95 10.79 -5.74 2.94
C GLY A 95 9.54 -6.19 2.18
N PHE A 96 8.97 -7.32 2.57
CA PHE A 96 7.65 -7.69 2.08
C PHE A 96 6.60 -6.86 2.80
N GLU A 97 5.80 -6.11 2.03
CA GLU A 97 4.59 -5.46 2.51
C GLU A 97 3.50 -5.55 1.45
N ARG A 98 2.25 -5.59 1.90
CA ARG A 98 1.07 -5.53 1.03
C ARG A 98 0.02 -4.60 1.61
N LEU A 99 -0.81 -4.04 0.74
CA LEU A 99 -2.01 -3.33 1.16
C LEU A 99 -3.12 -4.34 1.47
N ALA A 100 -3.70 -4.24 2.66
CA ALA A 100 -4.88 -4.99 3.06
C ALA A 100 -6.03 -4.02 3.34
N TRP A 101 -7.20 -4.28 2.74
CA TRP A 101 -8.43 -3.56 3.05
C TRP A 101 -9.17 -4.31 4.13
N LEU A 102 -9.27 -3.70 5.30
CA LEU A 102 -9.94 -4.27 6.45
C LEU A 102 -11.35 -3.70 6.52
N LYS A 103 -12.34 -4.58 6.43
CA LYS A 103 -13.73 -4.29 6.77
C LYS A 103 -13.87 -4.33 8.28
N VAL A 104 -14.22 -3.20 8.87
CA VAL A 104 -14.48 -3.05 10.31
C VAL A 104 -15.98 -3.01 10.54
N GLN A 105 -16.50 -3.90 11.38
CA GLN A 105 -17.93 -4.05 11.65
C GLN A 105 -18.22 -4.31 13.13
N GLY A 106 -19.36 -3.84 13.64
CA GLY A 106 -19.81 -4.11 15.00
C GLY A 106 -19.46 -3.02 16.03
N ILE A 107 -18.88 -1.90 15.59
CA ILE A 107 -18.72 -0.71 16.44
C ILE A 107 -20.11 -0.11 16.71
N PRO A 108 -20.50 0.11 17.99
CA PRO A 108 -21.77 0.75 18.32
C PRO A 108 -21.91 2.13 17.68
N LEU A 109 -23.11 2.48 17.21
CA LEU A 109 -23.35 3.73 16.47
C LEU A 109 -22.86 5.00 17.19
N HIS A 110 -23.02 5.08 18.51
CA HIS A 110 -22.57 6.21 19.32
C HIS A 110 -21.04 6.34 19.48
N LEU A 111 -20.28 5.30 19.08
CA LEU A 111 -18.82 5.26 19.07
C LEU A 111 -18.26 5.20 17.64
N LEU A 112 -19.13 5.27 16.64
CA LEU A 112 -18.80 5.01 15.25
C LEU A 112 -18.23 6.26 14.58
N SER A 113 -16.99 6.61 14.97
CA SER A 113 -16.24 7.74 14.41
C SER A 113 -15.03 7.25 13.61
N ASN A 114 -14.51 8.12 12.72
CA ASN A 114 -13.33 7.81 11.91
C ASN A 114 -12.11 7.50 12.79
N GLU A 115 -11.97 8.20 13.93
CA GLU A 115 -10.87 7.99 14.88
C GLU A 115 -10.93 6.60 15.52
N VAL A 116 -12.12 6.13 15.89
CA VAL A 116 -12.30 4.79 16.48
C VAL A 116 -12.03 3.71 15.43
N ILE A 117 -12.51 3.91 14.19
CA ILE A 117 -12.29 2.96 13.10
C ILE A 117 -10.80 2.88 12.74
N ASP A 118 -10.12 4.03 12.61
CA ASP A 118 -8.68 4.11 12.38
C ASP A 118 -7.89 3.44 13.51
N ALA A 119 -8.30 3.63 14.77
CA ALA A 119 -7.67 2.98 15.92
C ALA A 119 -7.82 1.46 15.88
N VAL A 120 -9.00 0.94 15.49
CA VAL A 120 -9.21 -0.50 15.30
C VAL A 120 -8.32 -1.04 14.18
N GLY A 121 -8.23 -0.34 13.03
CA GLY A 121 -7.32 -0.71 11.95
C GLY A 121 -5.84 -0.71 12.39
N GLY A 122 -5.47 0.26 13.22
CA GLY A 122 -4.15 0.44 13.80
C GLY A 122 -3.67 -0.72 14.68
N VAL A 123 -4.58 -1.56 15.18
CA VAL A 123 -4.24 -2.79 15.93
C VAL A 123 -3.50 -3.80 15.05
N PHE A 124 -3.83 -3.84 13.75
CA PHE A 124 -3.26 -4.82 12.82
C PHE A 124 -1.95 -4.34 12.21
N SER A 125 -1.88 -3.06 11.82
CA SER A 125 -0.65 -2.41 11.34
C SER A 125 -0.87 -0.91 11.07
N LYS A 126 0.12 -0.25 10.46
CA LYS A 126 0.04 1.14 10.02
C LYS A 126 -1.13 1.35 9.05
N VAL A 127 -2.08 2.20 9.46
CA VAL A 127 -3.16 2.71 8.61
C VAL A 127 -2.57 3.68 7.58
N VAL A 128 -2.81 3.40 6.31
CA VAL A 128 -2.37 4.19 5.15
C VAL A 128 -3.52 4.69 4.29
N HIS A 129 -4.73 4.18 4.54
CA HIS A 129 -5.98 4.77 4.09
C HIS A 129 -6.93 4.83 5.28
N LYS A 130 -7.16 6.05 5.76
CA LYS A 130 -8.05 6.32 6.90
C LYS A 130 -9.50 6.06 6.54
N ALA A 131 -10.31 5.82 7.56
CA ALA A 131 -11.76 5.84 7.46
C ALA A 131 -12.22 7.21 6.96
N ASN A 132 -13.17 7.21 6.02
CA ASN A 132 -13.74 8.43 5.44
C ASN A 132 -15.28 8.38 5.52
N ARG A 133 -15.76 8.19 6.74
CA ARG A 133 -17.18 8.09 7.03
C ARG A 133 -17.84 9.46 7.10
N SER A 134 -19.08 9.53 6.62
CA SER A 134 -19.98 10.68 6.68
C SER A 134 -21.31 10.28 7.32
N GLU A 135 -21.96 11.22 8.02
CA GLU A 135 -23.33 11.06 8.51
C GLU A 135 -24.35 10.88 7.38
N ARG A 136 -23.98 11.26 6.14
CA ARG A 136 -24.82 11.10 4.94
C ARG A 136 -24.74 9.70 4.34
N ASP A 137 -23.88 8.84 4.86
CA ASP A 137 -23.69 7.49 4.32
C ASP A 137 -24.93 6.63 4.55
N HIS A 138 -25.40 5.97 3.49
CA HIS A 138 -26.59 5.12 3.54
C HIS A 138 -26.39 3.84 4.33
N ASP A 139 -25.18 3.28 4.31
CA ASP A 139 -24.84 2.07 5.04
C ASP A 139 -23.90 2.42 6.18
N LEU A 140 -24.43 2.32 7.39
CA LEU A 140 -23.70 2.55 8.61
C LEU A 140 -23.22 1.27 9.31
N SER A 141 -23.35 0.10 8.68
CA SER A 141 -23.05 -1.17 9.35
C SER A 141 -21.55 -1.52 9.41
N PHE A 142 -20.72 -0.94 8.53
CA PHE A 142 -19.28 -1.15 8.48
C PHE A 142 -18.53 0.09 7.98
N GLU A 143 -17.20 0.01 7.97
CA GLU A 143 -16.31 0.91 7.22
C GLU A 143 -15.06 0.14 6.77
N TYR A 144 -14.37 0.64 5.74
CA TYR A 144 -13.08 0.12 5.32
C TYR A 144 -11.92 1.00 5.75
N VAL A 145 -10.82 0.36 6.14
CA VAL A 145 -9.51 0.99 6.34
C VAL A 145 -8.44 0.23 5.57
N GLY A 146 -7.48 0.96 5.01
CA GLY A 146 -6.34 0.37 4.33
C GLY A 146 -5.12 0.35 5.25
N VAL A 147 -4.53 -0.82 5.44
CA VAL A 147 -3.33 -1.03 6.27
C VAL A 147 -2.18 -1.68 5.50
N LEU A 148 -0.95 -1.49 5.96
CA LEU A 148 0.24 -2.17 5.43
C LEU A 148 0.56 -3.44 6.21
N VAL A 149 0.41 -4.61 5.63
CA VAL A 149 0.68 -5.88 6.31
C VAL A 149 2.03 -6.44 5.84
N GLY A 150 2.87 -6.86 6.79
CA GLY A 150 4.21 -7.41 6.53
C GLY A 150 4.27 -8.92 6.30
N ASP A 151 3.12 -9.58 6.17
CA ASP A 151 3.00 -11.02 5.96
C ASP A 151 1.85 -11.38 5.00
N GLY A 152 1.83 -12.64 4.55
CA GLY A 152 0.82 -13.16 3.62
C GLY A 152 -0.45 -13.69 4.29
N LYS A 153 -0.57 -13.64 5.62
CA LYS A 153 -1.76 -14.13 6.34
C LYS A 153 -2.88 -13.13 6.17
N ARG A 154 -4.09 -13.62 5.88
CA ARG A 154 -5.29 -12.78 5.81
C ARG A 154 -5.79 -12.44 7.20
N VAL A 155 -6.22 -11.20 7.38
CA VAL A 155 -6.86 -10.76 8.63
C VAL A 155 -8.30 -11.27 8.67
N SER A 156 -8.66 -11.92 9.77
CA SER A 156 -10.03 -12.34 10.08
C SER A 156 -10.13 -12.58 11.57
N GLU A 157 -10.25 -11.50 12.33
CA GLU A 157 -10.06 -11.48 13.78
C GLU A 157 -11.13 -10.62 14.47
N GLU A 158 -11.22 -10.74 15.80
CA GLU A 158 -12.08 -9.92 16.64
C GLU A 158 -11.23 -8.98 17.49
N VAL A 159 -11.58 -7.70 17.51
CA VAL A 159 -10.99 -6.68 18.37
C VAL A 159 -11.99 -6.32 19.47
N VAL A 160 -11.50 -6.26 20.71
CA VAL A 160 -12.32 -5.83 21.85
C VAL A 160 -12.18 -4.31 22.03
N LEU A 161 -13.23 -3.58 21.68
CA LEU A 161 -13.33 -2.14 21.93
C LEU A 161 -13.79 -1.90 23.37
N ASN A 162 -12.94 -1.28 24.18
CA ASN A 162 -13.25 -0.90 25.56
C ASN A 162 -13.75 0.55 25.59
N TRP A 163 -14.92 0.79 26.19
CA TRP A 163 -15.44 2.14 26.39
C TRP A 163 -16.15 2.23 27.74
N LYS A 164 -15.60 3.04 28.65
CA LYS A 164 -15.99 3.04 30.07
C LYS A 164 -15.91 1.61 30.63
N ASP A 165 -16.92 1.16 31.36
CA ASP A 165 -17.01 -0.19 31.91
C ASP A 165 -17.63 -1.22 30.94
N ARG A 166 -17.69 -0.89 29.64
CA ARG A 166 -18.28 -1.74 28.61
C ARG A 166 -17.24 -2.23 27.61
N LYS A 167 -17.49 -3.42 27.08
CA LYS A 167 -16.69 -4.08 26.05
C LYS A 167 -17.58 -4.42 24.86
N PHE A 168 -17.12 -4.08 23.67
CA PHE A 168 -17.79 -4.39 22.41
C PHE A 168 -16.89 -5.24 21.54
N ARG A 169 -17.47 -6.24 20.89
CA ARG A 169 -16.78 -7.07 19.92
C ARG A 169 -16.86 -6.42 18.56
N VAL A 170 -15.72 -6.15 17.97
CA VAL A 170 -15.59 -5.55 16.64
C VAL A 170 -14.97 -6.60 15.74
N TRP A 171 -15.66 -6.97 14.68
CA TRP A 171 -15.16 -7.92 13.69
C TRP A 171 -14.34 -7.20 12.65
N VAL A 172 -13.16 -7.73 12.37
CA VAL A 172 -12.24 -7.17 11.37
C VAL A 172 -11.88 -8.27 10.39
N MET A 173 -12.26 -8.07 9.13
CA MET A 173 -12.04 -9.04 8.06
C MET A 173 -11.36 -8.36 6.89
N GLU A 174 -10.36 -9.04 6.34
CA GLU A 174 -9.73 -8.62 5.10
C GLU A 174 -10.64 -8.93 3.90
N GLU A 175 -10.86 -7.93 3.05
CA GLU A 175 -11.63 -8.09 1.84
C GLU A 175 -10.91 -9.03 0.86
N LEU A 176 -11.67 -9.93 0.21
CA LEU A 176 -11.10 -10.98 -0.65
C LEU A 176 -10.55 -10.47 -1.99
N GLY A 177 -10.84 -9.21 -2.35
CA GLY A 177 -10.45 -8.61 -3.63
C GLY A 177 -8.95 -8.28 -3.68
N GLU A 178 -8.32 -8.58 -4.81
CA GLU A 178 -6.96 -8.11 -5.07
C GLU A 178 -6.97 -6.60 -5.25
N TRP A 179 -6.32 -5.90 -4.32
CA TRP A 179 -6.03 -4.49 -4.54
C TRP A 179 -4.87 -4.37 -5.53
N MET A 180 -5.04 -3.51 -6.53
CA MET A 180 -4.02 -3.20 -7.51
C MET A 180 -4.11 -1.73 -7.86
N PRO A 181 -2.98 -0.99 -7.89
CA PRO A 181 -2.99 0.40 -8.29
C PRO A 181 -3.53 0.54 -9.72
N GLU A 182 -4.32 1.57 -10.00
CA GLU A 182 -4.91 1.71 -11.35
C GLU A 182 -3.85 1.82 -12.45
N PHE A 183 -2.69 2.40 -12.12
CA PHE A 183 -1.60 2.56 -13.07
C PHE A 183 -0.98 1.24 -13.54
N THR A 184 -1.25 0.11 -12.87
CA THR A 184 -0.81 -1.24 -13.26
C THR A 184 -1.85 -1.98 -14.11
N ARG A 185 -3.09 -1.48 -14.20
CA ARG A 185 -4.11 -2.12 -15.04
C ARG A 185 -3.72 -2.02 -16.50
N ARG A 186 -3.48 -3.17 -17.12
CA ARG A 186 -3.51 -3.28 -18.59
C ARG A 186 -4.94 -2.97 -19.03
N LYS A 187 -5.11 -2.18 -20.10
CA LYS A 187 -6.42 -1.94 -20.74
C LYS A 187 -6.95 -3.25 -21.35
N ASN A 188 -7.37 -4.21 -20.53
CA ASN A 188 -8.09 -5.40 -20.96
C ASN A 188 -9.49 -5.35 -20.33
N PRO A 189 -10.56 -5.25 -21.12
CA PRO A 189 -11.91 -4.97 -20.62
C PRO A 189 -12.58 -6.14 -19.89
N SER A 190 -11.94 -7.31 -19.80
CA SER A 190 -12.59 -8.55 -19.35
C SER A 190 -12.08 -9.13 -18.02
N CYS A 191 -11.02 -8.58 -17.41
CA CYS A 191 -10.46 -9.19 -16.20
C CYS A 191 -10.35 -8.18 -15.05
N CYS A 192 -10.79 -8.64 -13.88
CA CYS A 192 -10.74 -8.00 -12.58
C CYS A 192 -11.84 -6.97 -12.29
N ARG A 193 -12.87 -7.43 -11.55
CA ARG A 193 -13.65 -6.58 -10.64
C ARG A 193 -12.72 -6.12 -9.51
N SER A 194 -11.80 -5.23 -9.83
CA SER A 194 -11.01 -4.51 -8.83
C SER A 194 -11.96 -3.75 -7.91
N PHE A 195 -11.67 -3.73 -6.61
CA PHE A 195 -12.35 -2.85 -5.67
C PHE A 195 -12.25 -1.42 -6.21
N ARG A 196 -13.37 -0.90 -6.73
CA ARG A 196 -13.51 0.52 -7.08
C ARG A 196 -13.28 1.31 -5.81
N ASP A 197 -12.79 2.54 -5.96
CA ASP A 197 -12.86 3.61 -4.97
C ASP A 197 -14.30 3.81 -4.48
N ARG A 198 -14.78 2.88 -3.64
CA ARG A 198 -15.99 3.05 -2.85
C ARG A 198 -15.54 3.86 -1.64
N ARG A 199 -15.45 5.18 -1.90
CA ARG A 199 -15.16 6.33 -1.05
C ARG A 199 -13.70 6.71 -0.87
#